data_AF-A0A2N3E0L0-F1
#
_entry.id   AF-A0A2N3E0L0-F1
#
_cell.length_a   1.000
_cell.length_b   1.000
_cell.length_c   1.000
_cell.angle_alpha   90.00
_cell.angle_beta   90.00
_cell.angle_gamma   90.00
#
_symmetry.space_group_name_H-M   'P 1'
#
loop_
_entity.id
_entity.type
_entity.pdbx_description
1 polymer ?
#
loop_
_entity_poly.entity_id
_entity_poly.type
_entity_poly.pdbx_seq_one_letter_code
_entity_poly.pdbx_strand_id
1 'polypeptide(L)'
;DTADVPGSTRFFAGGGGSVRGYGYQMAGPLDAQNDPAGGRSVLEANVETRYRASETIGVVAFIDGGQAFDNPVPSLGDPLLWGAGLGLRYYTPIGPIRADIAVPLNRRTGVDDAFQIYVSLGQAF
;
A
#
# COMPACT_ATOMS: atom_id res chain seq x y z
N ASP A 1 -7.55 16.70 -14.53
CA ASP A 1 -7.23 17.65 -13.45
C ASP A 1 -8.07 17.33 -12.23
N THR A 2 -7.45 17.26 -11.04
CA THR A 2 -8.07 17.02 -9.73
C THR A 2 -8.49 18.31 -9.03
N ALA A 3 -8.19 19.49 -9.61
CA ALA A 3 -8.50 20.81 -9.05
C ALA A 3 -9.99 21.00 -8.67
N ASP A 4 -10.92 20.37 -9.39
CA ASP A 4 -12.36 20.47 -9.13
C ASP A 4 -12.89 19.47 -8.09
N VAL A 5 -12.03 18.61 -7.53
CA VAL A 5 -12.41 17.60 -6.52
C VAL A 5 -11.82 17.99 -5.16
N PRO A 6 -12.65 18.20 -4.11
CA PRO A 6 -12.17 18.44 -2.75
C PRO A 6 -11.19 17.37 -2.30
N GLY A 7 -10.08 17.76 -1.67
CA GLY A 7 -9.03 16.83 -1.24
C GLY A 7 -9.54 15.68 -0.36
N SER A 8 -10.55 15.95 0.48
CA SER A 8 -11.18 14.95 1.36
C SER A 8 -11.97 13.86 0.64
N THR A 9 -12.31 14.06 -0.64
CA THR A 9 -13.04 13.08 -1.46
C THR A 9 -12.18 12.45 -2.55
N ARG A 10 -10.87 12.73 -2.55
CA ARG A 10 -9.91 12.09 -3.46
C ARG A 10 -9.58 10.69 -2.98
N PHE A 11 -9.25 9.81 -3.91
CA PHE A 11 -8.71 8.50 -3.59
C PHE A 11 -7.20 8.56 -3.43
N PHE A 12 -6.66 7.75 -2.54
CA PHE A 12 -5.24 7.63 -2.29
C PHE A 12 -4.87 6.15 -2.23
N ALA A 13 -3.63 5.84 -2.63
CA ALA A 13 -3.06 4.50 -2.53
C ALA A 13 -1.62 4.59 -2.01
N GLY A 14 -1.08 3.48 -1.51
CA GLY A 14 0.22 3.38 -0.86
C GLY A 14 0.11 3.31 0.67
N GLY A 15 0.93 2.45 1.28
CA GLY A 15 0.96 2.23 2.72
C GLY A 15 0.37 0.88 3.15
N GLY A 16 0.27 0.68 4.47
CA GLY A 16 0.02 -0.64 5.08
C GLY A 16 -1.33 -1.30 4.76
N GLY A 17 -2.33 -0.50 4.37
CA GLY A 17 -3.68 -0.96 4.00
C GLY A 17 -3.99 -0.84 2.52
N SER A 18 -2.97 -0.67 1.67
CA SER A 18 -3.10 -0.43 0.24
C SER A 18 -1.93 -1.12 -0.48
N VAL A 19 -1.02 -0.38 -1.11
CA VAL A 19 0.17 -0.90 -1.77
C VAL A 19 1.36 -0.82 -0.81
N ARG A 20 1.64 -1.91 -0.08
CA ARG A 20 2.82 -1.97 0.81
C ARG A 20 4.12 -1.89 0.01
N GLY A 21 5.13 -1.26 0.60
CA GLY A 21 6.40 -0.95 -0.07
C GLY A 21 6.48 0.51 -0.53
N TYR A 22 5.33 1.18 -0.65
CA TYR A 22 5.23 2.62 -0.86
C TYR A 22 4.83 3.33 0.45
N GLY A 23 5.27 4.58 0.57
CA GLY A 23 4.87 5.44 1.68
C GLY A 23 3.34 5.65 1.71
N TYR A 24 2.82 6.04 2.86
CA TYR A 24 1.39 6.31 3.03
C TYR A 24 0.90 7.31 1.98
N GLN A 25 -0.11 6.93 1.19
CA GLN A 25 -0.71 7.74 0.13
C GLN A 25 0.20 8.10 -1.06
N MET A 26 1.44 7.59 -1.10
CA MET A 26 2.42 7.96 -2.13
C MET A 26 2.21 7.25 -3.48
N ALA A 27 1.38 6.21 -3.55
CA ALA A 27 1.17 5.45 -4.79
C ALA A 27 0.11 6.13 -5.68
N GLY A 28 0.49 7.19 -6.37
CA GLY A 28 -0.39 7.92 -7.27
C GLY A 28 0.17 9.29 -7.69
N PRO A 29 -0.69 10.21 -8.15
CA PRO A 29 -0.32 11.57 -8.50
C PRO A 29 0.29 12.29 -7.31
N LEU A 30 1.40 12.99 -7.57
CA LEU A 30 2.10 13.83 -6.61
C LEU A 30 2.09 15.26 -7.12
N ASP A 31 2.13 16.21 -6.19
CA ASP A 31 2.27 17.63 -6.54
C ASP A 31 3.73 18.01 -6.84
N ALA A 32 3.98 19.30 -7.07
CA ALA A 32 5.30 19.82 -7.40
C ALA A 32 6.33 19.70 -6.26
N GLN A 33 5.88 19.37 -5.04
CA GLN A 33 6.71 19.16 -3.86
C GLN A 33 6.94 17.66 -3.57
N ASN A 34 6.40 16.77 -4.43
CA ASN A 34 6.31 15.32 -4.21
C ASN A 34 5.38 14.90 -3.07
N ASP A 35 4.43 15.75 -2.68
CA ASP A 35 3.42 15.36 -1.69
C ASP A 35 2.22 14.66 -2.38
N PRO A 36 1.53 13.73 -1.70
CA PRO A 36 0.35 13.05 -2.24
C PRO A 36 -0.77 14.02 -2.66
N ALA A 37 -1.01 14.14 -3.96
CA ALA A 37 -2.10 14.96 -4.48
C ALA A 37 -3.46 14.23 -4.44
N GLY A 38 -3.43 12.89 -4.46
CA GLY A 38 -4.62 12.05 -4.57
C GLY A 38 -5.22 12.04 -5.98
N GLY A 39 -6.04 11.03 -6.27
CA GLY A 39 -6.66 10.82 -7.57
C GLY A 39 -8.19 10.89 -7.55
N ARG A 40 -8.78 10.82 -8.75
CA ARG A 40 -10.24 10.74 -8.99
C ARG A 40 -10.73 9.30 -9.11
N SER A 41 -9.82 8.35 -9.25
CA SER A 41 -10.09 6.92 -9.16
C SER A 41 -8.89 6.19 -8.57
N VAL A 42 -9.10 4.92 -8.18
CA VAL A 42 -8.06 4.04 -7.64
C VAL A 42 -8.29 2.62 -8.15
N LEU A 43 -7.19 1.91 -8.39
CA LEU A 43 -7.19 0.47 -8.66
C LEU A 43 -6.15 -0.18 -7.78
N GLU A 44 -6.56 -1.19 -7.03
CA GLU A 44 -5.70 -1.97 -6.15
C GLU A 44 -5.98 -3.46 -6.31
N ALA A 45 -4.92 -4.24 -6.18
CA ALA A 45 -4.92 -5.68 -6.20
C ALA A 45 -3.91 -6.18 -5.17
N ASN A 46 -4.27 -7.24 -4.46
CA ASN A 46 -3.41 -7.85 -3.45
C ASN A 46 -3.51 -9.37 -3.56
N VAL A 47 -2.36 -10.03 -3.40
CA VAL A 47 -2.27 -11.47 -3.20
C VAL A 47 -1.42 -11.73 -1.98
N GLU A 48 -1.98 -12.47 -1.01
CA GLU A 48 -1.27 -12.89 0.20
C GLU A 48 -1.31 -14.41 0.39
N THR A 49 -0.16 -14.97 0.74
CA THR A 49 -0.06 -16.32 1.29
C THR A 49 0.23 -16.23 2.77
N ARG A 50 -0.60 -16.89 3.58
CA ARG A 50 -0.50 -16.88 5.05
C ARG A 50 -0.31 -18.30 5.56
N TYR A 51 0.76 -18.54 6.31
CA TYR A 51 1.05 -19.83 6.92
C TYR A 51 1.15 -19.70 8.43
N ARG A 52 0.39 -20.51 9.16
CA ARG A 52 0.45 -20.58 10.62
C ARG A 52 1.47 -21.64 11.02
N ALA A 53 2.64 -21.20 11.45
CA ALA A 53 3.76 -22.08 11.81
C ALA A 53 3.60 -22.70 13.21
N SER A 54 2.88 -22.03 14.12
CA SER A 54 2.53 -22.56 15.44
C SER A 54 1.20 -21.99 15.92
N GLU A 55 0.76 -22.35 17.13
CA GLU A 55 -0.44 -21.75 17.73
C GLU A 55 -0.33 -20.22 17.87
N THR A 56 0.88 -19.72 18.12
CA THR A 56 1.16 -18.30 18.40
C THR A 56 1.88 -17.56 17.28
N ILE A 57 2.48 -18.24 16.31
CA ILE A 57 3.28 -17.64 15.23
C ILE A 57 2.70 -17.94 13.85
N GLY A 58 2.58 -16.90 13.03
CA GLY A 58 2.29 -16.99 11.61
C GLY A 58 3.28 -16.19 10.77
N VAL A 59 3.45 -16.60 9.53
CA VAL A 59 4.24 -15.92 8.51
C VAL A 59 3.36 -15.56 7.32
N VAL A 60 3.69 -14.45 6.66
CA VAL A 60 2.97 -13.95 5.48
C VAL A 60 3.98 -13.63 4.40
N ALA A 61 3.64 -13.95 3.16
CA ALA A 61 4.29 -13.41 1.97
C ALA A 61 3.21 -12.74 1.12
N PHE A 62 3.53 -11.58 0.55
CA PHE A 62 2.54 -10.80 -0.18
C PHE A 62 3.14 -10.06 -1.37
N ILE A 63 2.25 -9.76 -2.33
CA ILE A 63 2.45 -8.82 -3.41
C ILE A 63 1.21 -7.93 -3.51
N ASP A 64 1.43 -6.63 -3.54
CA ASP A 64 0.41 -5.60 -3.64
C ASP A 64 0.68 -4.78 -4.90
N GLY A 65 -0.36 -4.42 -5.63
CA GLY A 65 -0.27 -3.62 -6.85
C GLY A 65 -1.40 -2.61 -6.91
N GLY A 66 -1.11 -1.36 -7.23
CA GLY A 66 -2.14 -0.35 -7.37
C GLY A 66 -1.61 1.06 -7.52
N GLN A 67 -2.51 1.98 -7.85
CA GLN A 67 -2.29 3.42 -7.69
C GLN A 67 -3.62 4.18 -7.71
N ALA A 68 -3.58 5.42 -7.24
CA ALA A 68 -4.58 6.43 -7.58
C ALA A 68 -4.31 7.03 -8.97
N PHE A 69 -5.35 7.56 -9.65
CA PHE A 69 -5.25 8.13 -10.99
C PHE A 69 -5.96 9.48 -11.08
N ASP A 70 -5.47 10.41 -11.90
CA ASP A 70 -6.13 11.70 -12.15
C ASP A 70 -7.43 11.58 -12.96
N ASN A 71 -7.65 10.45 -13.62
CA ASN A 71 -8.85 10.21 -14.42
C ASN A 71 -10.00 9.66 -13.55
N PRO A 72 -11.27 9.93 -13.90
CA PRO A 72 -12.43 9.40 -13.16
C PRO A 72 -12.57 7.88 -13.21
N VAL A 73 -11.91 7.24 -14.17
CA VAL A 73 -11.84 5.78 -14.34
C VAL A 73 -10.36 5.40 -14.43
N PRO A 74 -9.91 4.30 -13.80
CA PRO A 74 -8.53 3.85 -13.89
C PRO A 74 -8.08 3.67 -15.34
N SER A 75 -6.96 4.29 -15.69
CA SER A 75 -6.32 4.10 -17.00
C SER A 75 -5.55 2.79 -16.99
N LEU A 76 -6.00 1.80 -17.77
CA LEU A 76 -5.30 0.52 -17.90
C LEU A 76 -3.94 0.63 -18.63
N GLY A 77 -3.65 1.79 -19.23
CA GLY A 77 -2.37 2.08 -19.87
C GLY A 77 -1.31 2.65 -18.93
N ASP A 78 -1.71 3.16 -17.76
CA ASP A 78 -0.76 3.74 -16.80
C ASP A 78 -0.16 2.60 -15.95
N PRO A 79 1.16 2.57 -15.73
CA PRO A 79 1.80 1.49 -15.00
C PRO A 79 1.36 1.48 -13.54
N LEU A 80 0.93 0.33 -13.04
CA LEU A 80 0.67 0.14 -11.62
C LEU A 80 1.98 0.09 -10.83
N LEU A 81 1.94 0.63 -9.61
CA LEU A 81 3.01 0.50 -8.65
C LEU A 81 2.83 -0.80 -7.88
N TRP A 82 3.88 -1.60 -7.82
CA TRP A 82 3.90 -2.92 -7.20
C TRP A 82 4.89 -2.95 -6.06
N GLY A 83 4.50 -3.59 -4.96
CA GLY A 83 5.38 -3.86 -3.84
C GLY A 83 5.20 -5.29 -3.36
N ALA A 84 6.27 -5.85 -2.78
CA ALA A 84 6.25 -7.21 -2.26
C ALA A 84 6.96 -7.24 -0.91
N GLY A 85 6.59 -8.21 -0.09
CA GLY A 85 7.12 -8.27 1.26
C GLY A 85 6.82 -9.54 2.02
N LEU A 86 7.34 -9.54 3.24
CA LEU A 86 7.19 -10.61 4.21
C LEU A 86 6.63 -10.04 5.51
N GLY A 87 5.88 -10.88 6.21
CA GLY A 87 5.21 -10.52 7.43
C GLY A 87 5.33 -11.58 8.52
N LEU A 88 5.38 -11.12 9.76
CA LEU A 88 5.24 -11.94 10.96
C LEU A 88 3.93 -11.61 11.66
N ARG A 89 3.28 -12.64 12.19
CA ARG A 89 2.05 -12.55 12.96
C ARG A 89 2.27 -13.21 14.31
N TYR A 90 2.06 -12.47 15.39
CA TYR A 90 2.04 -13.02 16.74
C TYR A 90 0.62 -12.99 17.29
N TYR A 91 0.03 -14.17 17.50
CA TYR A 91 -1.35 -14.31 17.96
C TYR A 91 -1.42 -14.15 19.47
N THR A 92 -2.12 -13.11 19.93
CA THR A 92 -2.38 -12.85 21.35
C THR A 92 -3.87 -13.03 21.67
N PRO A 93 -4.26 -13.12 22.95
CA PRO A 93 -5.68 -13.18 23.34
C PRO A 93 -6.53 -11.99 22.88
N ILE A 94 -5.92 -10.82 22.68
CA ILE A 94 -6.61 -9.59 22.25
C ILE A 94 -6.53 -9.35 20.73
N GLY A 95 -5.96 -10.30 19.97
CA GLY A 95 -5.80 -10.24 18.52
C GLY A 95 -4.34 -10.38 18.06
N PRO A 96 -4.12 -10.49 16.74
CA PRO A 96 -2.78 -10.64 16.20
C PRO A 96 -2.02 -9.31 16.19
N ILE A 97 -0.76 -9.35 16.63
CA ILE A 97 0.24 -8.32 16.31
C ILE A 97 0.84 -8.65 14.94
N ARG A 98 0.95 -7.64 14.08
CA ARG A 98 1.47 -7.75 12.71
C ARG A 98 2.74 -6.92 12.61
N ALA A 99 3.78 -7.50 12.01
CA ALA A 99 4.99 -6.79 11.62
C ALA A 99 5.31 -7.17 10.17
N ASP A 100 5.25 -6.22 9.25
CA ASP A 100 5.52 -6.42 7.82
C ASP A 100 6.70 -5.56 7.38
N ILE A 101 7.51 -6.10 6.47
CA ILE A 101 8.50 -5.36 5.70
C ILE A 101 8.20 -5.55 4.22
N ALA A 102 8.21 -4.46 3.46
CA ALA A 102 7.91 -4.46 2.03
C ALA A 102 8.90 -3.60 1.26
N VAL A 103 9.17 -3.99 0.02
CA VAL A 103 10.00 -3.23 -0.93
C VAL A 103 9.17 -2.83 -2.15
N PRO A 104 9.37 -1.63 -2.71
CA PRO A 104 8.77 -1.24 -3.98
C PRO A 104 9.50 -1.94 -5.14
N LEU A 105 8.76 -2.68 -5.97
CA LEU A 105 9.30 -3.44 -7.10
C LEU A 105 9.59 -2.56 -8.32
N ASN A 106 8.85 -1.46 -8.48
CA ASN A 106 9.04 -0.45 -9.51
C ASN A 106 9.19 0.94 -8.87
N ARG A 107 10.18 1.03 -7.98
CA ARG A 107 10.57 2.21 -7.22
C ARG A 107 10.85 3.43 -8.10
N ARG A 108 10.23 4.57 -7.80
CA ARG A 108 10.50 5.87 -8.45
C ARG A 108 11.67 6.58 -7.76
N THR A 109 12.69 6.92 -8.53
CA THR A 109 13.88 7.60 -8.01
C THR A 109 13.56 8.99 -7.48
N GLY A 110 14.05 9.32 -6.28
CA GLY A 110 13.83 10.63 -5.65
C GLY A 110 12.45 10.82 -5.01
N VAL A 111 11.59 9.79 -5.07
CA VAL A 111 10.23 9.80 -4.52
C VAL A 111 10.04 8.69 -3.51
N ASP A 112 10.38 7.45 -3.88
CA ASP A 112 10.09 6.27 -3.05
C ASP A 112 11.31 5.84 -2.22
N ASP A 113 11.06 5.46 -0.97
CA ASP A 113 12.05 4.83 -0.10
C ASP A 113 12.47 3.45 -0.60
N ALA A 114 13.55 2.90 -0.03
CA ALA A 114 14.04 1.57 -0.40
C ALA A 114 13.16 0.43 0.14
N PHE A 115 12.49 0.65 1.27
CA PHE A 115 11.58 -0.29 1.91
C PHE A 115 10.66 0.46 2.88
N GLN A 116 9.59 -0.21 3.33
CA GLN A 116 8.67 0.27 4.35
C GLN A 116 8.50 -0.81 5.42
N ILE A 117 8.30 -0.38 6.67
CA ILE A 117 8.00 -1.25 7.81
C ILE A 117 6.62 -0.87 8.35
N TYR A 118 5.79 -1.87 8.60
CA TYR A 118 4.46 -1.70 9.14
C TYR A 118 4.29 -2.51 10.42
N VAL A 119 3.74 -1.88 11.46
CA VAL A 119 3.37 -2.55 12.70
C VAL A 119 1.91 -2.24 13.01
N SER A 120 1.11 -3.25 13.30
CA SER A 120 -0.29 -3.06 13.67
C SER A 120 -0.78 -4.11 14.66
N LEU A 121 -1.86 -3.78 15.36
CA LEU A 121 -2.55 -4.65 16.30
C LEU A 121 -3.98 -4.87 15.83
N GLY A 122 -4.42 -6.13 15.79
CA GLY A 122 -5.79 -6.51 15.47
C GLY A 122 -6.06 -6.77 13.99
N GLN A 123 -7.29 -6.49 13.58
CA GLN A 123 -7.74 -6.59 12.19
C GLN A 123 -7.57 -5.23 11.50
N ALA A 124 -6.55 -5.08 10.67
CA ALA A 124 -6.52 -4.03 9.66
C ALA A 124 -7.33 -4.55 8.46
N PHE A 125 -8.45 -3.89 8.19
CA PHE A 125 -9.18 -3.94 6.92
C PHE A 125 -9.22 -2.53 6.37
#